data_AF-A0A2M6XXC3-F1
#
_entry.id   AF-A0A2M6XXC3-F1
#
_cell.length_a   1.000
_cell.length_b   1.000
_cell.length_c   1.000
_cell.angle_alpha   90.00
_cell.angle_beta   90.00
_cell.angle_gamma   90.00
#
_symmetry.space_group_name_H-M   'P 1'
#
loop_
_entity.id
_entity.type
_entity.pdbx_description
1 polymer ?
#
loop_
_entity_poly.entity_id
_entity_poly.type
_entity_poly.pdbx_seq_one_letter_code
_entity_poly.pdbx_strand_id
1 'polypeptide(L)'
;MLIWFVALYLLFSVGVGVYAARRVHTSRDFVVAGRNLPLPVVTATVFATWFGAETVLGISATFVQEGLGGVVADPFGASLCLILAGLFFAPLLYRMNLLTIGDYYRARYNRTVELIMSVCIMLSYLGWVSAQVVALGLVFNVVSNGVVTPQAGMVIGIAVVLAYTLIGGMWSVALLDFVQMTIIMTALLLIAVLIGEQAGGAGNVVMQAQAAGKLQLFPQGGGMEAWIPFVGAAVTMMLGSIPQQDVFQRITSAKSEKIAVRGAVAGGVLYFAFAFIPMFLAYAAMLIDPQFFG
;
A
#
# COMPACT_ATOMS: atom_id res chain seq x y z
N MET A 1 -28.36 -3.01 0.20
CA MET A 1 -27.89 -3.87 1.33
C MET A 1 -26.38 -3.76 1.55
N LEU A 2 -25.53 -3.79 0.51
CA LEU A 2 -24.06 -3.60 0.63
C LEU A 2 -23.64 -2.23 1.20
N ILE A 3 -24.33 -1.16 0.82
CA ILE A 3 -24.00 0.21 1.27
C ILE A 3 -24.06 0.39 2.79
N TRP A 4 -24.88 -0.40 3.49
CA TRP A 4 -24.95 -0.37 4.96
C TRP A 4 -23.70 -0.96 5.61
N PHE A 5 -23.11 -2.01 5.03
CA PHE A 5 -21.83 -2.54 5.50
C PHE A 5 -20.71 -1.53 5.31
N VAL A 6 -20.71 -0.83 4.17
CA VAL A 6 -19.74 0.27 3.94
C VAL A 6 -19.96 1.41 4.93
N ALA A 7 -21.20 1.84 5.17
CA ALA A 7 -21.50 2.86 6.16
C ALA A 7 -21.04 2.45 7.57
N LEU A 8 -21.30 1.21 7.99
CA LEU A 8 -20.84 0.67 9.27
C LEU A 8 -19.31 0.64 9.36
N TYR A 9 -18.62 0.21 8.30
CA TYR A 9 -17.16 0.21 8.23
C TYR A 9 -16.57 1.63 8.34
N LEU A 10 -17.17 2.62 7.67
CA LEU A 10 -16.73 4.01 7.74
C LEU A 10 -16.98 4.61 9.12
N LEU A 11 -18.16 4.37 9.72
CA LEU A 11 -18.46 4.80 11.08
C LEU A 11 -17.50 4.17 12.09
N PHE A 12 -17.21 2.88 11.95
CA PHE A 12 -16.21 2.19 12.75
C PHE A 12 -14.82 2.83 12.58
N SER A 13 -14.40 3.11 11.34
CA SER A 13 -13.10 3.72 11.06
C SER A 13 -12.97 5.12 11.66
N VAL A 14 -14.01 5.96 11.52
CA VAL A 14 -14.06 7.28 12.18
C VAL A 14 -14.03 7.12 13.70
N GLY A 15 -14.78 6.17 14.25
CA GLY A 15 -14.81 5.90 15.70
C GLY A 15 -13.44 5.50 16.25
N VAL A 16 -12.73 4.60 15.57
CA VAL A 16 -11.36 4.18 15.94
C VAL A 16 -10.39 5.36 15.84
N GLY A 17 -10.48 6.18 14.79
CA GLY A 17 -9.65 7.36 14.64
C GLY A 17 -9.87 8.40 15.73
N VAL A 18 -11.13 8.75 16.00
CA VAL A 18 -11.48 9.70 17.09
C VAL A 18 -11.07 9.15 18.45
N TYR A 19 -11.17 7.83 18.69
CA TYR A 19 -10.67 7.21 19.91
C TYR A 19 -9.15 7.33 20.02
N ALA A 20 -8.42 7.03 18.94
CA ALA A 20 -6.97 7.13 18.89
C ALA A 20 -6.46 8.57 19.07
N ALA A 21 -7.24 9.57 18.63
CA ALA A 21 -6.92 10.98 18.82
C ALA A 21 -6.77 11.39 20.28
N ARG A 22 -7.38 10.67 21.22
CA ARG A 22 -7.19 10.89 22.67
C ARG A 22 -5.74 10.67 23.13
N ARG A 23 -4.91 10.01 22.32
CA ARG A 23 -3.47 9.77 22.58
C ARG A 23 -2.57 10.87 22.05
N VAL A 24 -3.12 11.86 21.33
CA VAL A 24 -2.33 12.93 20.70
C VAL A 24 -2.33 14.15 21.60
N HIS A 25 -1.18 14.46 22.19
CA HIS A 25 -1.00 15.65 23.03
C HIS A 25 0.13 16.56 22.54
N THR A 26 1.06 16.02 21.75
CA THR A 26 2.22 16.75 21.23
C THR A 26 2.37 16.53 19.73
N SER A 27 3.16 17.38 19.07
CA SER A 27 3.52 17.19 17.66
C SER A 27 4.23 15.85 17.41
N ARG A 28 4.99 15.35 18.38
CA ARG A 28 5.64 14.03 18.29
C ARG A 28 4.61 12.89 18.33
N ASP A 29 3.54 13.03 19.11
CA ASP A 29 2.43 12.07 19.10
C ASP A 29 1.67 12.12 17.79
N PHE A 30 1.46 13.32 17.25
CA PHE A 30 0.77 13.51 15.98
C PHE A 30 1.55 12.91 14.79
N VAL A 31 2.85 13.19 14.70
CA VAL A 31 3.66 12.80 13.53
C VAL A 31 4.18 11.36 13.63
N VAL A 32 4.63 10.90 14.80
CA VAL A 32 5.28 9.58 14.94
C VAL A 32 4.71 8.70 16.05
N ALA A 33 3.48 8.99 16.51
CA ALA A 33 2.81 8.27 17.60
C ALA A 33 3.68 8.15 18.87
N GLY A 34 4.48 9.18 19.16
CA GLY A 34 5.38 9.22 20.31
C GLY A 34 6.54 8.21 20.23
N ARG A 35 6.69 7.52 19.10
CA ARG A 35 7.57 6.35 18.93
C ARG A 35 7.22 5.23 19.91
N ASN A 36 5.95 4.89 19.99
CA ASN A 36 5.44 3.87 20.91
C ASN A 36 4.74 2.71 20.21
N LEU A 37 4.81 2.62 18.88
CA LEU A 37 4.10 1.57 18.15
C LEU A 37 4.75 0.19 18.36
N PRO A 38 3.97 -0.82 18.79
CA PRO A 38 4.47 -2.19 18.93
C PRO A 38 4.63 -2.88 17.57
N LEU A 39 5.34 -4.00 17.55
CA LEU A 39 5.68 -4.72 16.31
C LEU A 39 4.50 -5.04 15.39
N PRO A 40 3.38 -5.62 15.86
CA PRO A 40 2.26 -5.94 14.97
C PRO A 40 1.67 -4.70 14.29
N VAL A 41 1.65 -3.57 15.00
CA VAL A 41 1.11 -2.31 14.49
C VAL A 41 2.07 -1.69 13.47
N VAL A 42 3.39 -1.73 13.70
CA VAL A 42 4.38 -1.26 12.72
C VAL A 42 4.37 -2.13 11.45
N THR A 43 4.27 -3.45 11.61
CA THR A 43 4.11 -4.37 10.47
C THR A 43 2.86 -4.05 9.67
N ALA A 44 1.75 -3.79 10.36
CA ALA A 44 0.51 -3.47 9.70
C ALA A 44 0.52 -2.12 9.00
N THR A 45 1.12 -1.09 9.59
CA THR A 45 1.23 0.21 8.93
C THR A 45 2.11 0.18 7.70
N VAL A 46 3.23 -0.53 7.77
CA VAL A 46 4.13 -0.72 6.61
C VAL A 46 3.40 -1.45 5.48
N PHE A 47 2.68 -2.53 5.81
CA PHE A 47 1.88 -3.27 4.84
C PHE A 47 0.75 -2.41 4.25
N ALA A 48 -0.12 -1.85 5.10
CA ALA A 48 -1.34 -1.15 4.70
C ALA A 48 -1.05 0.12 3.90
N THR A 49 0.05 0.82 4.21
CA THR A 49 0.45 2.02 3.46
C THR A 49 0.71 1.71 1.99
N TRP A 50 1.26 0.53 1.69
CA TRP A 50 1.62 0.12 0.33
C TRP A 50 0.55 -0.76 -0.33
N PHE A 51 -0.24 -1.49 0.46
CA PHE A 51 -1.32 -2.33 -0.01
C PHE A 51 -2.60 -1.51 -0.26
N GLY A 52 -2.60 -0.74 -1.36
CA GLY A 52 -3.67 0.19 -1.72
C GLY A 52 -4.46 -0.22 -2.97
N ALA A 53 -5.20 0.74 -3.53
CA ALA A 53 -5.98 0.55 -4.75
C ALA A 53 -5.11 0.18 -5.96
N GLU A 54 -3.89 0.70 -6.02
CA GLU A 54 -2.90 0.35 -7.05
C GLU A 54 -2.60 -1.15 -7.05
N THR A 55 -2.31 -1.73 -5.88
CA THR A 55 -2.06 -3.17 -5.74
C THR A 55 -3.27 -4.01 -6.10
N VAL A 56 -4.46 -3.60 -5.65
CA VAL A 56 -5.68 -4.40 -5.82
C VAL A 56 -6.24 -4.31 -7.23
N LEU A 57 -6.28 -3.11 -7.82
CA LEU A 57 -6.91 -2.86 -9.12
C LEU A 57 -5.89 -2.73 -10.26
N GLY A 58 -4.83 -1.93 -10.04
CA GLY A 58 -3.84 -1.62 -11.08
C GLY A 58 -2.97 -2.81 -11.42
N ILE A 59 -2.23 -3.34 -10.44
CA ILE A 59 -1.30 -4.46 -10.64
C ILE A 59 -2.04 -5.70 -11.15
N SER A 60 -3.23 -5.97 -10.61
CA SER A 60 -4.06 -7.08 -11.07
C SER A 60 -4.43 -6.95 -12.55
N ALA A 61 -4.76 -5.74 -13.01
CA ALA A 61 -5.04 -5.48 -14.43
C ALA A 61 -3.77 -5.61 -15.28
N THR A 62 -2.64 -5.05 -14.83
CA THR A 62 -1.33 -5.20 -15.50
C THR A 62 -0.92 -6.67 -15.59
N PHE A 63 -1.13 -7.47 -14.54
CA PHE A 63 -0.84 -8.91 -14.58
C PHE A 63 -1.70 -9.65 -15.62
N VAL A 64 -2.99 -9.33 -15.70
CA VAL A 64 -3.87 -9.92 -16.71
C VAL A 64 -3.41 -9.56 -18.12
N GLN A 65 -2.93 -8.34 -18.35
CA GLN A 65 -2.46 -7.89 -19.67
C GLN A 65 -1.05 -8.41 -20.01
N GLU A 66 -0.09 -8.19 -19.13
CA GLU A 66 1.36 -8.33 -19.38
C GLU A 66 2.00 -9.52 -18.64
N GLY A 67 1.32 -10.13 -17.67
CA GLY A 67 1.87 -11.21 -16.84
C GLY A 67 2.88 -10.71 -15.80
N LEU A 68 3.67 -11.65 -15.24
CA LEU A 68 4.66 -11.35 -14.19
C LEU A 68 5.76 -10.39 -14.65
N GLY A 69 6.09 -10.37 -15.94
CA GLY A 69 7.08 -9.46 -16.51
C GLY A 69 6.68 -7.98 -16.41
N GLY A 70 5.38 -7.67 -16.51
CA GLY A 70 4.85 -6.30 -16.42
C GLY A 70 4.75 -5.76 -14.98
N VAL A 71 4.79 -6.66 -13.99
CA VAL A 71 4.60 -6.33 -12.55
C VAL A 71 5.91 -6.41 -11.76
N VAL A 72 7.05 -6.20 -12.42
CA VAL A 72 8.37 -6.24 -11.77
C VAL A 72 8.56 -5.09 -10.77
N ALA A 73 7.99 -3.92 -11.06
CA ALA A 73 8.03 -2.78 -10.13
C ALA A 73 7.29 -3.12 -8.82
N ASP A 74 6.14 -3.79 -8.93
CA ASP A 74 5.28 -4.11 -7.79
C ASP A 74 4.58 -5.46 -8.07
N PRO A 75 4.81 -6.53 -7.27
CA PRO A 75 5.29 -6.48 -5.88
C PRO A 75 6.79 -6.62 -5.65
N PHE A 76 7.59 -6.97 -6.66
CA PHE A 76 9.00 -7.30 -6.43
C PHE A 76 9.81 -6.09 -5.98
N GLY A 77 9.79 -4.99 -6.74
CA GLY A 77 10.49 -3.75 -6.38
C GLY A 77 9.97 -3.13 -5.08
N ALA A 78 8.66 -2.97 -4.95
CA ALA A 78 8.01 -2.39 -3.76
C ALA A 78 8.32 -3.16 -2.46
N SER A 79 8.19 -4.48 -2.45
CA SER A 79 8.51 -5.28 -1.26
C SER A 79 9.99 -5.21 -0.90
N LEU A 80 10.88 -5.23 -1.90
CA LEU A 80 12.31 -5.14 -1.69
C LEU A 80 12.71 -3.75 -1.18
N CYS A 81 12.07 -2.67 -1.63
CA CYS A 81 12.21 -1.34 -1.04
C CYS A 81 11.95 -1.36 0.46
N LEU A 82 10.82 -1.91 0.91
CA LEU A 82 10.45 -1.97 2.33
C LEU A 82 11.43 -2.82 3.15
N ILE A 83 11.87 -3.95 2.59
CA ILE A 83 12.85 -4.83 3.24
C ILE A 83 14.22 -4.16 3.34
N LEU A 84 14.73 -3.55 2.26
CA LEU A 84 16.02 -2.86 2.23
C LEU A 84 16.00 -1.62 3.14
N ALA A 85 14.94 -0.83 3.10
CA ALA A 85 14.72 0.29 4.01
C ALA A 85 14.75 -0.19 5.48
N GLY A 86 14.08 -1.30 5.77
CA GLY A 86 14.09 -1.94 7.08
C GLY A 86 15.47 -2.42 7.53
N LEU A 87 16.24 -3.07 6.66
CA LEU A 87 17.53 -3.67 7.02
C LEU A 87 18.65 -2.63 7.15
N PHE A 88 18.75 -1.70 6.20
CA PHE A 88 19.90 -0.81 6.07
C PHE A 88 19.64 0.58 6.63
N PHE A 89 18.44 1.12 6.43
CA PHE A 89 18.16 2.53 6.74
C PHE A 89 17.42 2.70 8.06
N ALA A 90 16.59 1.74 8.48
CA ALA A 90 15.84 1.83 9.72
C ALA A 90 16.72 2.05 10.95
N PRO A 91 17.82 1.31 11.18
CA PRO A 91 18.67 1.53 12.35
C PRO A 91 19.26 2.94 12.37
N LEU A 92 19.74 3.41 11.21
CA LEU A 92 20.34 4.73 11.05
C LEU A 92 19.33 5.84 11.34
N LEU A 93 18.20 5.82 10.62
CA LEU A 93 17.16 6.84 10.72
C LEU A 93 16.49 6.84 12.10
N TYR A 94 16.32 5.66 12.70
CA TYR A 94 15.75 5.54 14.05
C TYR A 94 16.64 6.23 15.09
N ARG A 95 17.96 6.03 15.06
CA ARG A 95 18.89 6.61 16.04
C ARG A 95 19.00 8.14 15.95
N MET A 96 18.73 8.72 14.79
CA MET A 96 18.77 10.19 14.61
C MET A 96 17.63 10.93 15.31
N ASN A 97 16.57 10.23 15.75
CA ASN A 97 15.44 10.80 16.51
C ASN A 97 14.80 12.03 15.85
N LEU A 98 14.70 12.00 14.51
CA LEU A 98 14.09 13.03 13.68
C LEU A 98 12.56 12.86 13.60
N LEU A 99 11.82 13.94 13.31
CA LEU A 99 10.37 13.88 13.11
C LEU A 99 10.00 13.63 11.65
N THR A 100 10.79 14.15 10.71
CA THR A 100 10.59 14.00 9.28
C THR A 100 11.89 13.65 8.56
N ILE A 101 11.78 13.12 7.34
CA ILE A 101 12.95 12.96 6.46
C ILE A 101 13.49 14.33 6.02
N GLY A 102 12.66 15.38 6.03
CA GLY A 102 13.12 16.77 5.84
C GLY A 102 14.19 17.17 6.87
N ASP A 103 13.98 16.82 8.14
CA ASP A 103 14.94 17.10 9.22
C ASP A 103 16.29 16.42 8.97
N TYR A 104 16.31 15.26 8.31
CA TYR A 104 17.54 14.59 7.90
C TYR A 104 18.33 15.48 6.92
N TYR A 105 17.67 16.01 5.90
CA TYR A 105 18.31 16.91 4.92
C TYR A 105 18.81 18.20 5.57
N ARG A 106 18.09 18.72 6.56
CA ARG A 106 18.54 19.88 7.34
C ARG A 106 19.82 19.59 8.10
N ALA A 107 19.85 18.47 8.82
CA ALA A 107 20.99 18.06 9.65
C ALA A 107 22.21 17.70 8.81
N ARG A 108 21.99 17.10 7.63
CA ARG A 108 23.06 16.65 6.73
C ARG A 108 23.62 17.77 5.84
N TYR A 109 22.77 18.72 5.45
CA TYR A 109 23.10 19.80 4.53
C TYR A 109 22.77 21.16 5.15
N ASN A 110 21.59 21.72 4.86
CA ASN A 110 21.15 23.01 5.38
C ASN A 110 19.62 23.19 5.19
N ARG A 111 19.10 24.31 5.69
CA ARG A 111 17.67 24.66 5.61
C ARG A 111 17.13 24.78 4.18
N THR A 112 17.95 25.23 3.24
CA THR A 112 17.53 25.36 1.83
C THR A 112 17.27 23.99 1.21
N VAL A 113 18.17 23.03 1.43
CA VAL A 113 18.00 21.66 0.94
C VAL A 113 16.80 20.98 1.60
N GLU A 114 16.61 21.16 2.91
CA GLU A 114 15.41 20.67 3.61
C GLU A 114 14.11 21.14 2.94
N LEU A 115 14.00 22.44 2.65
CA LEU A 115 12.79 23.02 2.06
C LEU A 115 12.55 22.49 0.66
N ILE A 116 13.59 22.47 -0.19
CA ILE A 116 13.49 21.95 -1.56
C ILE A 116 13.04 20.48 -1.54
N MET A 117 13.72 19.64 -0.75
CA MET A 117 13.40 18.21 -0.68
C MET A 117 12.01 17.96 -0.10
N SER A 118 11.61 18.69 0.93
CA SER A 118 10.27 18.57 1.52
C SER A 118 9.17 18.93 0.51
N VAL A 119 9.37 19.97 -0.30
CA VAL A 119 8.43 20.33 -1.37
C VAL A 119 8.38 19.26 -2.46
N CYS A 120 9.53 18.75 -2.92
CA CYS A 120 9.57 17.67 -3.90
C CYS A 120 8.82 16.42 -3.41
N ILE A 121 9.03 16.02 -2.15
CA ILE A 121 8.34 14.88 -1.54
C ILE A 121 6.83 15.14 -1.43
N MET A 122 6.41 16.34 -0.99
CA MET A 122 4.98 16.67 -0.94
C MET A 122 4.32 16.61 -2.32
N LEU A 123 4.98 17.14 -3.35
CA LEU A 123 4.45 17.10 -4.72
C LEU A 123 4.38 15.68 -5.27
N SER A 124 5.35 14.80 -4.95
CA SER A 124 5.30 13.41 -5.41
C SER A 124 4.11 12.63 -4.83
N TYR A 125 3.67 12.94 -3.61
CA TYR A 125 2.48 12.32 -3.01
C TYR A 125 1.17 12.71 -3.69
N LEU A 126 1.10 13.86 -4.38
CA LEU A 126 -0.15 14.28 -5.03
C LEU A 126 -0.62 13.26 -6.07
N GLY A 127 0.29 12.71 -6.87
CA GLY A 127 -0.04 11.69 -7.86
C GLY A 127 -0.59 10.42 -7.21
N TRP A 128 0.10 9.93 -6.18
CA TRP A 128 -0.30 8.71 -5.48
C TRP A 128 -1.64 8.88 -4.75
N VAL A 129 -1.81 9.96 -3.99
CA VAL A 129 -3.07 10.25 -3.28
C VAL A 129 -4.22 10.42 -4.26
N SER A 130 -4.00 11.08 -5.40
CA SER A 130 -5.04 11.25 -6.43
C SER A 130 -5.54 9.91 -6.96
N ALA A 131 -4.64 8.95 -7.22
CA ALA A 131 -5.03 7.61 -7.66
C ALA A 131 -5.90 6.89 -6.62
N GLN A 132 -5.55 6.99 -5.33
CA GLN A 132 -6.34 6.40 -4.25
C GLN A 132 -7.73 7.05 -4.12
N VAL A 133 -7.83 8.37 -4.29
CA VAL A 133 -9.11 9.10 -4.24
C VAL A 133 -10.01 8.68 -5.41
N VAL A 134 -9.48 8.56 -6.63
CA VAL A 134 -10.23 8.07 -7.78
C VAL A 134 -10.77 6.66 -7.54
N ALA A 135 -9.94 5.77 -7.00
CA ALA A 135 -10.36 4.41 -6.66
C ALA A 135 -11.47 4.38 -5.60
N LEU A 136 -11.40 5.23 -4.56
CA LEU A 136 -12.49 5.38 -3.59
C LEU A 136 -13.80 5.80 -4.29
N GLY A 137 -13.74 6.77 -5.20
CA GLY A 137 -14.89 7.21 -5.99
C GLY A 137 -15.53 6.06 -6.79
N LEU A 138 -14.70 5.24 -7.44
CA LEU A 138 -15.14 4.05 -8.16
C LEU A 138 -15.82 3.03 -7.22
N VAL A 139 -15.20 2.72 -6.08
CA VAL A 139 -15.75 1.77 -5.10
C VAL A 139 -17.12 2.22 -4.61
N PHE A 140 -17.29 3.51 -4.27
CA PHE A 140 -18.60 4.04 -3.87
C PHE A 140 -19.64 3.93 -4.98
N ASN A 141 -19.26 4.22 -6.23
CA ASN A 141 -20.16 4.11 -7.36
C ASN A 141 -20.63 2.67 -7.56
N VAL A 142 -19.71 1.71 -7.52
CA VAL A 142 -20.01 0.27 -7.69
C VAL A 142 -20.88 -0.26 -6.53
N VAL A 143 -20.50 -0.02 -5.27
CA VAL A 143 -21.24 -0.52 -4.10
C VAL A 143 -22.64 0.09 -3.99
N SER A 144 -22.82 1.32 -4.48
CA SER A 144 -24.11 2.01 -4.48
C SER A 144 -24.96 1.71 -5.71
N ASN A 145 -24.51 0.83 -6.62
CA ASN A 145 -25.16 0.55 -7.89
C ASN A 145 -25.45 1.83 -8.70
N GLY A 146 -24.48 2.74 -8.75
CA GLY A 146 -24.57 3.99 -9.51
C GLY A 146 -25.29 5.16 -8.80
N VAL A 147 -25.88 4.94 -7.62
CA VAL A 147 -26.57 6.00 -6.87
C VAL A 147 -25.63 7.12 -6.46
N VAL A 148 -24.40 6.78 -6.04
CA VAL A 148 -23.34 7.76 -5.76
C VAL A 148 -22.49 7.89 -7.00
N THR A 149 -22.41 9.10 -7.57
CA THR A 149 -21.51 9.36 -8.71
C THR A 149 -20.05 9.21 -8.28
N PRO A 150 -19.12 8.86 -9.19
CA PRO A 150 -17.71 8.76 -8.83
C PRO A 150 -17.16 10.03 -8.17
N GLN A 151 -17.57 11.21 -8.65
CA GLN A 151 -17.16 12.51 -8.10
C GLN A 151 -17.67 12.71 -6.68
N ALA A 152 -18.93 12.38 -6.41
CA ALA A 152 -19.48 12.44 -5.06
C ALA A 152 -18.77 11.44 -4.13
N GLY A 153 -18.49 10.23 -4.63
CA GLY A 153 -17.74 9.22 -3.90
C GLY A 153 -16.32 9.67 -3.53
N MET A 154 -15.61 10.36 -4.45
CA MET A 154 -14.30 10.95 -4.17
C MET A 154 -14.36 11.96 -3.02
N VAL A 155 -15.34 12.88 -3.06
CA VAL A 155 -15.51 13.93 -2.03
C VAL A 155 -15.86 13.31 -0.68
N ILE A 156 -16.78 12.35 -0.65
CA ILE A 156 -17.16 11.65 0.59
C ILE A 156 -15.97 10.87 1.15
N GLY A 157 -15.27 10.10 0.31
CA GLY A 157 -14.11 9.31 0.70
C GLY A 157 -13.01 10.17 1.31
N ILE A 158 -12.60 11.24 0.60
CA ILE A 158 -11.54 12.12 1.10
C ILE A 158 -11.96 12.85 2.37
N ALA A 159 -13.23 13.29 2.50
CA ALA A 159 -13.72 13.94 3.71
C ALA A 159 -13.64 13.01 4.93
N VAL A 160 -14.02 11.74 4.78
CA VAL A 160 -13.93 10.75 5.85
C VAL A 160 -12.47 10.47 6.23
N VAL A 161 -11.60 10.26 5.24
CA VAL A 161 -10.17 10.01 5.47
C VAL A 161 -9.49 11.19 6.17
N LEU A 162 -9.77 12.42 5.72
CA LEU A 162 -9.25 13.62 6.34
C LEU A 162 -9.78 13.80 7.76
N ALA A 163 -11.06 13.49 8.03
CA ALA A 163 -11.65 13.66 9.35
C ALA A 163 -10.88 12.88 10.43
N TYR A 164 -10.61 11.58 10.22
CA TYR A 164 -9.85 10.82 11.23
C TYR A 164 -8.34 11.11 11.21
N THR A 165 -7.77 11.44 10.05
CA THR A 165 -6.32 11.64 9.92
C THR A 165 -5.89 12.98 10.52
N LEU A 166 -6.64 14.05 10.28
CA LEU A 166 -6.35 15.38 10.82
C LEU A 166 -6.56 15.45 12.33
N ILE A 167 -7.50 14.67 12.87
CA ILE A 167 -7.83 14.70 14.30
C ILE A 167 -6.83 13.87 15.12
N GLY A 168 -6.46 12.67 14.66
CA GLY A 168 -5.66 11.76 15.49
C GLY A 168 -4.33 11.30 14.92
N GLY A 169 -3.87 11.89 13.81
CA GLY A 169 -2.51 11.74 13.29
C GLY A 169 -2.05 10.29 13.14
N MET A 170 -0.76 10.04 13.40
CA MET A 170 -0.13 8.73 13.27
C MET A 170 -0.75 7.66 14.18
N TRP A 171 -1.31 8.04 15.34
CA TRP A 171 -2.02 7.08 16.21
C TRP A 171 -3.29 6.55 15.55
N SER A 172 -4.07 7.41 14.90
CA SER A 172 -5.28 7.00 14.19
C SER A 172 -4.95 6.12 13.01
N VAL A 173 -3.99 6.56 12.19
CA VAL A 173 -3.51 5.79 11.03
C VAL A 173 -3.03 4.42 11.48
N ALA A 174 -2.17 4.36 12.51
CA ALA A 174 -1.59 3.10 12.95
C ALA A 174 -2.61 2.09 13.50
N LEU A 175 -3.60 2.57 14.26
CA LEU A 175 -4.64 1.69 14.79
C LEU A 175 -5.59 1.23 13.69
N LEU A 176 -5.95 2.12 12.76
CA LEU A 176 -6.76 1.77 11.60
C LEU A 176 -6.05 0.77 10.70
N ASP A 177 -4.79 1.00 10.36
CA ASP A 177 -3.98 0.10 9.54
C ASP A 177 -3.95 -1.31 10.15
N PHE A 178 -3.77 -1.44 11.46
CA PHE A 178 -3.79 -2.74 12.14
C PHE A 178 -5.12 -3.49 11.99
N VAL A 179 -6.24 -2.78 12.20
CA VAL A 179 -7.56 -3.39 12.07
C VAL A 179 -7.91 -3.68 10.61
N GLN A 180 -7.69 -2.72 9.72
CA GLN A 180 -8.03 -2.79 8.30
C GLN A 180 -7.17 -3.83 7.58
N MET A 181 -5.87 -3.95 7.91
CA MET A 181 -5.01 -5.01 7.41
C MET A 181 -5.62 -6.38 7.71
N THR A 182 -6.04 -6.62 8.95
CA THR A 182 -6.63 -7.91 9.34
C THR A 182 -7.89 -8.20 8.53
N ILE A 183 -8.76 -7.21 8.35
CA ILE A 183 -9.99 -7.34 7.57
C ILE A 183 -9.66 -7.64 6.10
N ILE A 184 -8.79 -6.88 5.45
CA ILE A 184 -8.49 -7.06 4.02
C ILE A 184 -7.77 -8.38 3.74
N MET A 185 -6.85 -8.79 4.61
CA MET A 185 -6.15 -10.07 4.45
C MET A 185 -7.12 -11.25 4.56
N THR A 186 -7.99 -11.27 5.57
CA THR A 186 -9.00 -12.33 5.70
C THR A 186 -9.99 -12.30 4.56
N ALA A 187 -10.49 -11.12 4.16
CA ALA A 187 -11.43 -10.99 3.06
C ALA A 187 -10.84 -11.47 1.72
N LEU A 188 -9.61 -11.07 1.39
CA LEU A 188 -8.95 -11.49 0.15
C LEU A 188 -8.70 -13.00 0.11
N LEU A 189 -8.28 -13.61 1.21
CA LEU A 189 -8.10 -15.07 1.27
C LEU A 189 -9.41 -15.82 1.08
N LEU A 190 -10.49 -15.36 1.72
CA LEU A 190 -11.82 -15.96 1.56
C LEU A 190 -12.32 -15.84 0.12
N ILE A 191 -12.21 -14.65 -0.49
CA ILE A 191 -12.63 -14.44 -1.87
C ILE A 191 -11.76 -15.26 -2.83
N ALA A 192 -10.46 -15.39 -2.57
CA ALA A 192 -9.55 -16.20 -3.39
C ALA A 192 -9.96 -17.68 -3.40
N VAL A 193 -10.39 -18.24 -2.27
CA VAL A 193 -10.93 -19.60 -2.22
C VAL A 193 -12.23 -19.69 -3.03
N LEU A 194 -13.20 -18.80 -2.77
CA LEU A 194 -14.52 -18.85 -3.41
C LEU A 194 -14.47 -18.68 -4.94
N ILE A 195 -13.67 -17.73 -5.41
CA ILE A 195 -13.50 -17.47 -6.85
C ILE A 195 -12.60 -18.55 -7.46
N GLY A 196 -11.58 -19.01 -6.75
CA GLY A 196 -10.74 -20.11 -7.18
C GLY A 196 -11.54 -21.39 -7.41
N GLU A 197 -12.46 -21.74 -6.52
CA GLU A 197 -13.36 -22.90 -6.68
C GLU A 197 -14.28 -22.76 -7.89
N GLN A 198 -14.86 -21.58 -8.10
CA GLN A 198 -15.70 -21.31 -9.28
C GLN A 198 -14.91 -21.39 -10.60
N ALA A 199 -13.61 -21.05 -10.58
CA ALA A 199 -12.71 -21.18 -11.72
C ALA A 199 -12.16 -22.61 -11.91
N GLY A 200 -12.71 -23.62 -11.23
CA GLY A 200 -12.26 -25.02 -11.33
C GLY A 200 -11.09 -25.39 -10.42
N GLY A 201 -10.84 -24.60 -9.37
CA GLY A 201 -9.78 -24.79 -8.38
C GLY A 201 -8.53 -23.97 -8.66
N ALA A 202 -7.79 -23.62 -7.60
CA ALA A 202 -6.58 -22.79 -7.70
C ALA A 202 -5.50 -23.40 -8.63
N GLY A 203 -5.39 -24.72 -8.67
CA GLY A 203 -4.48 -25.42 -9.58
C GLY A 203 -4.81 -25.20 -11.05
N ASN A 204 -6.11 -25.17 -11.40
CA ASN A 204 -6.54 -24.87 -12.77
C ASN A 204 -6.18 -23.44 -13.16
N VAL A 205 -6.45 -22.46 -12.30
CA VAL A 205 -6.12 -21.05 -12.54
C VAL A 205 -4.62 -20.87 -12.82
N VAL A 206 -3.76 -21.45 -11.99
CA VAL A 206 -2.30 -21.37 -12.15
C VAL A 206 -1.83 -22.06 -13.43
N MET A 207 -2.38 -23.24 -13.74
CA MET A 207 -2.04 -23.98 -14.95
C MET A 207 -2.43 -23.19 -16.22
N GLN A 208 -3.62 -22.59 -16.24
CA GLN A 208 -4.06 -21.74 -17.36
C GLN A 208 -3.18 -20.49 -17.48
N ALA A 209 -2.81 -19.86 -16.35
CA ALA A 209 -1.90 -18.71 -16.35
C ALA A 209 -0.52 -19.08 -16.92
N GLN A 210 0.00 -20.26 -16.56
CA GLN A 210 1.26 -20.78 -17.08
C GLN A 210 1.18 -21.05 -18.59
N ALA A 211 0.10 -21.71 -19.05
CA ALA A 211 -0.12 -22.00 -20.47
C ALA A 211 -0.24 -20.71 -21.32
N ALA A 212 -0.82 -19.66 -20.74
CA ALA A 212 -0.90 -18.33 -21.36
C ALA A 212 0.39 -17.50 -21.23
N GLY A 213 1.47 -18.07 -20.69
CA GLY A 213 2.76 -17.38 -20.52
C GLY A 213 2.79 -16.31 -19.42
N LYS A 214 1.72 -16.15 -18.63
CA LYS A 214 1.57 -15.07 -17.63
C LYS A 214 2.53 -15.20 -16.47
N LEU A 215 3.10 -16.38 -16.22
CA LEU A 215 4.03 -16.62 -15.11
C LEU A 215 5.51 -16.40 -15.49
N GLN A 216 5.79 -15.89 -16.69
CA GLN A 216 7.15 -15.56 -17.11
C GLN A 216 7.56 -14.22 -16.49
N LEU A 217 8.51 -14.26 -15.55
CA LEU A 217 9.00 -13.06 -14.87
C LEU A 217 10.00 -12.27 -15.72
N PHE A 218 10.91 -12.96 -16.40
CA PHE A 218 11.97 -12.30 -17.16
C PHE A 218 11.55 -12.04 -18.61
N PRO A 219 12.03 -10.95 -19.23
CA PRO A 219 11.79 -10.70 -20.65
C PRO A 219 12.22 -11.88 -21.52
N GLN A 220 11.29 -12.41 -22.32
CA GLN A 220 11.56 -13.48 -23.28
C GLN A 220 11.94 -12.88 -24.63
N GLY A 221 13.23 -12.85 -24.93
CA GLY A 221 13.75 -12.21 -26.14
C GLY A 221 13.81 -10.68 -26.03
N GLY A 222 14.46 -10.06 -27.02
CA GLY A 222 14.85 -8.66 -26.94
C GLY A 222 16.17 -8.49 -26.17
N GLY A 223 17.10 -7.74 -26.76
CA GLY A 223 18.37 -7.42 -26.12
C GLY A 223 18.18 -6.35 -25.04
N MET A 224 19.02 -5.33 -25.10
CA MET A 224 19.02 -4.24 -24.13
C MET A 224 17.67 -3.48 -24.06
N GLU A 225 16.90 -3.46 -25.15
CA GLU A 225 15.61 -2.76 -25.26
C GLU A 225 14.52 -3.31 -24.34
N ALA A 226 14.55 -4.61 -24.02
CA ALA A 226 13.59 -5.22 -23.09
C ALA A 226 14.12 -5.21 -21.65
N TRP A 227 15.43 -5.38 -21.47
CA TRP A 227 16.07 -5.43 -20.15
C TRP A 227 16.19 -4.07 -19.48
N ILE A 228 16.47 -2.99 -20.22
CA ILE A 228 16.54 -1.62 -19.65
C ILE A 228 15.23 -1.22 -18.97
N PRO A 229 14.05 -1.26 -19.62
CA PRO A 229 12.80 -0.86 -18.96
C PRO A 229 12.44 -1.82 -17.82
N PHE A 230 12.69 -3.12 -17.96
CA PHE A 230 12.42 -4.11 -16.91
C PHE A 230 13.25 -3.84 -15.64
N VAL A 231 14.58 -3.73 -15.79
CA VAL A 231 15.48 -3.44 -14.67
C VAL A 231 15.25 -2.02 -14.15
N GLY A 232 15.00 -1.06 -15.05
CA GLY A 232 14.67 0.32 -14.72
C GLY A 232 13.45 0.40 -13.81
N ALA A 233 12.33 -0.21 -14.20
CA ALA A 233 11.10 -0.24 -13.41
C ALA A 233 11.32 -0.89 -12.04
N ALA A 234 12.01 -2.03 -12.00
CA ALA A 234 12.33 -2.74 -10.76
C ALA A 234 13.18 -1.89 -9.81
N VAL A 235 14.29 -1.32 -10.31
CA VAL A 235 15.24 -0.54 -9.52
C VAL A 235 14.65 0.81 -9.10
N THR A 236 13.88 1.46 -9.97
CA THR A 236 13.19 2.71 -9.65
C THR A 236 12.24 2.52 -8.47
N MET A 237 11.44 1.45 -8.46
CA MET A 237 10.57 1.19 -7.31
C MET A 237 11.36 0.71 -6.08
N MET A 238 12.35 -0.17 -6.27
CA MET A 238 13.15 -0.75 -5.19
C MET A 238 13.98 0.28 -4.41
N LEU A 239 14.62 1.22 -5.10
CA LEU A 239 15.53 2.18 -4.47
C LEU A 239 14.93 3.59 -4.40
N GLY A 240 14.13 3.98 -5.40
CA GLY A 240 13.60 5.34 -5.52
C GLY A 240 12.63 5.71 -4.40
N SER A 241 11.96 4.73 -3.80
CA SER A 241 10.97 4.94 -2.75
C SER A 241 11.53 4.87 -1.33
N ILE A 242 12.79 4.46 -1.13
CA ILE A 242 13.46 4.43 0.18
C ILE A 242 13.47 5.80 0.89
N PRO A 243 13.79 6.95 0.23
CA PRO A 243 13.85 8.24 0.88
C PRO A 243 12.47 8.89 1.11
N GLN A 244 11.37 8.17 0.91
CA GLN A 244 10.02 8.72 1.07
C GLN A 244 9.64 8.91 2.54
N GLN A 245 8.79 9.92 2.79
CA GLN A 245 8.38 10.31 4.14
C GLN A 245 7.52 9.23 4.81
N ASP A 246 6.70 8.50 4.07
CA ASP A 246 5.86 7.43 4.60
C ASP A 246 6.74 6.29 5.12
N VAL A 247 7.68 5.78 4.32
CA VAL A 247 8.65 4.75 4.74
C VAL A 247 9.39 5.19 6.00
N PHE A 248 9.94 6.41 6.00
CA PHE A 248 10.61 7.00 7.15
C PHE A 248 9.71 7.05 8.40
N GLN A 249 8.48 7.54 8.25
CA GLN A 249 7.56 7.79 9.35
C GLN A 249 7.08 6.49 9.99
N ARG A 250 6.79 5.44 9.20
CA ARG A 250 6.33 4.14 9.75
C ARG A 250 7.44 3.46 10.54
N ILE A 251 8.67 3.50 10.03
CA ILE A 251 9.85 2.93 10.68
C ILE A 251 10.16 3.66 11.99
N THR A 252 10.19 4.99 11.96
CA THR A 252 10.59 5.81 13.11
C THR A 252 9.52 5.90 14.21
N SER A 253 8.26 5.54 13.90
CA SER A 253 7.17 5.46 14.89
C SER A 253 7.22 4.21 15.79
N ALA A 254 8.12 3.26 15.50
CA ALA A 254 8.30 2.06 16.31
C ALA A 254 8.76 2.37 17.74
N LYS A 255 8.39 1.49 18.70
CA LYS A 255 8.82 1.61 20.10
C LYS A 255 10.30 1.30 20.38
N SER A 256 10.96 0.64 19.43
CA SER A 256 12.40 0.36 19.52
C SER A 256 12.99 0.17 18.14
N GLU A 257 14.30 0.38 18.01
CA GLU A 257 15.05 0.16 16.77
C GLU A 257 14.84 -1.26 16.21
N LYS A 258 14.90 -2.26 17.10
CA LYS A 258 14.67 -3.66 16.73
C LYS A 258 13.27 -3.87 16.12
N ILE A 259 12.27 -3.13 16.60
CA ILE A 259 10.91 -3.20 16.07
C ILE A 259 10.78 -2.41 14.78
N ALA A 260 11.50 -1.30 14.64
CA ALA A 260 11.57 -0.55 13.39
C ALA A 260 12.05 -1.45 12.23
N VAL A 261 13.16 -2.16 12.45
CA VAL A 261 13.73 -3.11 11.47
C VAL A 261 12.79 -4.27 11.21
N ARG A 262 12.40 -4.99 12.27
CA ARG A 262 11.55 -6.20 12.13
C ARG A 262 10.18 -5.89 11.56
N GLY A 263 9.61 -4.74 11.93
CA GLY A 263 8.30 -4.28 11.47
C GLY A 263 8.32 -3.99 9.99
N ALA A 264 9.34 -3.26 9.51
CA ALA A 264 9.53 -2.97 8.08
C ALA A 264 9.75 -4.24 7.26
N VAL A 265 10.65 -5.13 7.70
CA VAL A 265 10.92 -6.39 6.99
C VAL A 265 9.69 -7.29 6.97
N ALA A 266 9.00 -7.46 8.10
CA ALA A 266 7.78 -8.27 8.16
C ALA A 266 6.66 -7.67 7.29
N GLY A 267 6.50 -6.34 7.29
CA GLY A 267 5.53 -5.65 6.45
C GLY A 267 5.82 -5.85 4.96
N GLY A 268 7.09 -5.71 4.54
CA GLY A 268 7.51 -5.95 3.16
C GLY A 268 7.34 -7.39 2.71
N VAL A 269 7.64 -8.38 3.58
CA VAL A 269 7.41 -9.81 3.28
C VAL A 269 5.91 -10.12 3.17
N LEU A 270 5.08 -9.58 4.08
CA LEU A 270 3.63 -9.75 4.00
C LEU A 270 3.05 -9.09 2.75
N TYR A 271 3.55 -7.90 2.39
CA TYR A 271 3.18 -7.21 1.17
C TYR A 271 3.47 -8.08 -0.06
N PHE A 272 4.69 -8.59 -0.17
CA PHE A 272 5.09 -9.50 -1.24
C PHE A 272 4.15 -10.70 -1.34
N ALA A 273 3.88 -11.39 -0.24
CA ALA A 273 3.03 -12.58 -0.25
C ALA A 273 1.58 -12.29 -0.64
N PHE A 274 0.99 -11.19 -0.14
CA PHE A 274 -0.43 -10.90 -0.34
C PHE A 274 -0.74 -10.18 -1.65
N ALA A 275 0.22 -9.48 -2.26
CA ALA A 275 0.04 -8.82 -3.55
C ALA A 275 -0.27 -9.80 -4.70
N PHE A 276 0.09 -11.07 -4.57
CA PHE A 276 -0.30 -12.11 -5.53
C PHE A 276 -1.77 -12.50 -5.48
N ILE A 277 -2.48 -12.21 -4.37
CA ILE A 277 -3.89 -12.61 -4.23
C ILE A 277 -4.80 -11.81 -5.16
N PRO A 278 -4.72 -10.46 -5.24
CA PRO A 278 -5.47 -9.70 -6.23
C PRO A 278 -5.19 -10.11 -7.68
N MET A 279 -3.93 -10.41 -8.02
CA MET A 279 -3.55 -10.91 -9.34
C MET A 279 -4.22 -12.26 -9.66
N PHE A 280 -4.19 -13.19 -8.70
CA PHE A 280 -4.91 -14.46 -8.80
C PHE A 280 -6.40 -14.26 -8.99
N LEU A 281 -7.01 -13.36 -8.21
CA LEU A 281 -8.44 -13.05 -8.28
C LEU A 281 -8.86 -12.50 -9.65
N ALA A 282 -8.10 -11.54 -10.18
CA ALA A 282 -8.39 -10.95 -11.48
C ALA A 282 -8.28 -11.99 -12.61
N TYR A 283 -7.24 -12.82 -12.59
CA TYR A 283 -7.08 -13.86 -13.59
C TYR A 283 -8.15 -14.96 -13.47
N ALA A 284 -8.49 -15.37 -12.25
CA ALA A 284 -9.57 -16.33 -12.02
C ALA A 284 -10.93 -15.78 -12.49
N ALA A 285 -11.22 -14.49 -12.25
CA ALA A 285 -12.43 -13.83 -12.75
C ALA A 285 -12.49 -13.82 -14.28
N MET A 286 -11.37 -13.57 -14.97
CA MET A 286 -11.28 -13.64 -16.43
C MET A 286 -11.56 -15.05 -16.98
N LEU A 287 -11.15 -16.10 -16.26
CA LEU A 287 -11.45 -17.49 -16.66
C LEU A 287 -12.93 -17.84 -16.49
N ILE A 288 -13.62 -17.25 -15.51
CA ILE A 288 -15.04 -17.50 -15.24
C ILE A 288 -15.92 -16.79 -16.27
N ASP A 289 -15.62 -15.52 -16.58
CA ASP A 289 -16.39 -14.73 -17.55
C ASP A 289 -15.48 -14.01 -18.55
N PRO A 290 -15.02 -14.70 -19.61
CA PRO A 290 -14.15 -14.11 -20.60
C PRO A 290 -14.80 -12.97 -21.41
N GLN A 291 -16.14 -12.91 -21.49
CA GLN A 291 -16.85 -11.92 -22.31
C GLN A 291 -16.96 -10.55 -21.63
N PHE A 292 -16.93 -10.53 -20.29
CA PHE A 292 -16.96 -9.30 -19.53
C PHE A 292 -15.58 -8.63 -19.39
N PHE A 293 -14.50 -9.41 -19.48
CA PHE A 293 -13.12 -8.96 -19.21
C PHE A 293 -12.17 -9.03 -20.41
N GLY A 294 -12.61 -9.54 -21.57
CA GLY A 294 -11.81 -9.71 -22.80
C GLY A 294 -11.92 -8.59 -23.81
#